data_AF-A0A7W8J6Z5-F1
#
_entry.id   AF-A0A7W8J6Z5-F1
#
_cell.length_a   1.000
_cell.length_b   1.000
_cell.length_c   1.000
_cell.angle_alpha   90.00
_cell.angle_beta   90.00
_cell.angle_gamma   90.00
#
_symmetry.space_group_name_H-M   'P 1'
#
loop_
_entity.id
_entity.type
_entity.pdbx_description
1 polymer ?
#
loop_
_entity_poly.entity_id
_entity_poly.type
_entity_poly.pdbx_seq_one_letter_code
_entity_poly.pdbx_strand_id
1 'polypeptide(L)'
;MTTKAAQYDSEVRGCPREAEKRTRRSSVPKKPRPMMSLEEASDTATEKGSGEVMAYLLFEANPRNGKRYPKPTYEDWLTLLGDQWTRCDRGIGLFQPELQEALPHRGPVRLMMTDDENAAYDALPEVVTIYRGCDANSASLPGICWSLNKDVANLHPFLSRFRAKKPAVLTACVPKHWILAVKLGRKEEEIITFAADVKMIRPADPDRADVYRAIGIREAEENGGDLRSQRPSLM
;
A
#
# COMPACT_ATOMS: atom_id res chain seq x y z
N MET A 1 25.79 -33.09 -81.71
CA MET A 1 26.79 -32.01 -81.61
C MET A 1 27.42 -32.08 -80.21
N THR A 2 28.64 -32.61 -80.14
CA THR A 2 29.83 -32.00 -79.49
C THR A 2 29.55 -30.87 -78.46
N THR A 3 30.12 -30.76 -77.24
CA THR A 3 31.31 -31.35 -76.60
C THR A 3 31.38 -30.92 -75.12
N LYS A 4 32.07 -31.73 -74.30
CA LYS A 4 33.04 -31.43 -73.21
C LYS A 4 32.66 -30.74 -71.88
N ALA A 5 33.19 -31.41 -70.86
CA ALA A 5 33.40 -31.04 -69.46
C ALA A 5 34.50 -29.98 -69.23
N ALA A 6 34.51 -29.41 -68.02
CA ALA A 6 35.75 -29.07 -67.31
C ALA A 6 35.51 -29.01 -65.78
N GLN A 7 36.23 -29.85 -65.05
CA GLN A 7 36.51 -29.74 -63.62
C GLN A 7 37.43 -28.54 -63.36
N TYR A 8 37.39 -27.96 -62.15
CA TYR A 8 38.61 -27.51 -61.47
C TYR A 8 38.40 -27.48 -59.95
N ASP A 9 39.16 -28.33 -59.28
CA ASP A 9 39.40 -28.36 -57.84
C ASP A 9 40.55 -27.40 -57.52
N SER A 10 40.45 -26.64 -56.43
CA SER A 10 41.65 -26.07 -55.77
C SER A 10 41.36 -25.77 -54.30
N GLU A 11 41.56 -26.79 -53.47
CA GLU A 11 42.55 -26.79 -52.38
C GLU A 11 42.71 -25.52 -51.48
N VAL A 12 42.56 -25.77 -50.17
CA VAL A 12 43.53 -25.46 -49.08
C VAL A 12 43.07 -24.56 -47.92
N ARG A 13 43.36 -25.09 -46.71
CA ARG A 13 43.65 -24.47 -45.39
C ARG A 13 42.49 -24.23 -44.41
N GLY A 14 42.54 -25.01 -43.33
CA GLY A 14 42.43 -24.46 -41.97
C GLY A 14 41.53 -25.22 -41.01
N CYS A 15 42.06 -26.27 -40.36
CA CYS A 15 41.70 -26.54 -38.97
C CYS A 15 42.85 -25.97 -38.13
N PRO A 16 42.60 -25.18 -37.07
CA PRO A 16 42.37 -25.85 -35.80
C PRO A 16 41.50 -25.08 -34.79
N ARG A 17 40.97 -25.86 -33.84
CA ARG A 17 40.93 -25.63 -32.37
C ARG A 17 39.55 -25.85 -31.75
N GLU A 18 39.59 -26.81 -30.84
CA GLU A 18 38.63 -27.18 -29.83
C GLU A 18 37.78 -26.01 -29.33
N ALA A 19 36.47 -26.08 -29.60
CA ALA A 19 35.49 -25.34 -28.82
C ALA A 19 35.35 -26.07 -27.47
N GLU A 20 36.02 -25.51 -26.46
CA GLU A 20 35.91 -25.90 -25.06
C GLU A 20 34.43 -26.14 -24.69
N LYS A 21 34.17 -27.35 -24.19
CA LYS A 21 32.92 -27.70 -23.51
C LYS A 21 32.78 -26.77 -22.31
N ARG A 22 32.01 -25.69 -22.49
CA ARG A 22 31.60 -24.78 -21.43
C ARG A 22 30.76 -25.58 -20.44
N THR A 23 31.43 -26.11 -19.42
CA THR A 23 30.82 -26.83 -18.32
C THR A 23 29.77 -25.93 -17.68
N ARG A 24 28.52 -26.41 -17.68
CA ARG A 24 27.43 -25.80 -16.92
C ARG A 24 27.91 -25.69 -15.47
N ARG A 25 28.17 -24.46 -15.01
CA ARG A 25 28.37 -24.20 -13.58
C ARG A 25 27.18 -24.81 -12.85
N SER A 26 27.45 -25.81 -12.01
CA SER A 26 26.48 -26.31 -11.06
C SER A 26 26.02 -25.12 -10.22
N SER A 27 24.72 -24.86 -10.21
CA SER A 27 24.12 -23.90 -9.30
C SER A 27 24.26 -24.49 -7.90
N VAL A 28 25.30 -24.08 -7.19
CA VAL A 28 25.41 -24.29 -5.74
C VAL A 28 24.08 -23.85 -5.11
N PRO A 29 23.41 -24.69 -4.30
CA PRO A 29 22.22 -24.26 -3.59
C PRO A 29 22.60 -23.04 -2.74
N LYS A 30 21.98 -21.89 -3.02
CA LYS A 30 22.21 -20.67 -2.25
C LYS A 30 21.85 -20.99 -0.80
N LYS A 31 22.79 -20.79 0.12
CA LYS A 31 22.52 -20.89 1.57
C LYS A 31 21.23 -20.11 1.88
N PRO A 32 20.31 -20.66 2.70
CA PRO A 32 19.12 -19.93 3.11
C PRO A 32 19.55 -18.59 3.69
N ARG A 33 18.86 -17.52 3.26
CA ARG A 33 19.20 -16.16 3.68
C ARG A 33 18.90 -16.04 5.18
N PRO A 34 19.70 -15.29 5.95
CA PRO A 34 19.34 -15.00 7.33
C PRO A 34 17.98 -14.28 7.33
N MET A 35 17.01 -14.87 8.00
CA MET A 35 15.71 -14.24 8.24
C MET A 35 15.85 -13.33 9.45
N MET A 36 15.23 -12.15 9.37
CA MET A 36 15.05 -11.29 10.53
C MET A 36 13.92 -11.86 11.38
N SER A 37 14.03 -11.79 12.70
CA SER A 37 12.89 -12.04 13.58
C SER A 37 11.85 -10.91 13.46
N LEU A 38 10.60 -11.18 13.83
CA LEU A 38 9.55 -10.16 13.86
C LEU A 38 9.89 -9.03 14.84
N GLU A 39 10.52 -9.35 15.98
CA GLU A 39 10.94 -8.39 17.00
C GLU A 39 11.96 -7.39 16.43
N GLU A 40 13.03 -7.88 15.79
CA GLU A 40 14.05 -7.02 15.14
C GLU A 40 13.45 -6.13 14.03
N ALA A 41 12.48 -6.65 13.28
CA ALA A 41 11.80 -5.89 12.22
C ALA A 41 10.90 -4.78 12.80
N SER A 42 10.19 -5.07 13.90
CA SER A 42 9.37 -4.11 14.63
C SER A 42 10.20 -2.99 15.25
N ASP A 43 11.33 -3.33 15.88
CA ASP A 43 12.27 -2.36 16.45
C ASP A 43 12.82 -1.42 15.36
N THR A 44 13.21 -1.99 14.22
CA THR A 44 13.73 -1.21 13.10
C THR A 44 12.66 -0.26 12.53
N ALA A 45 11.43 -0.75 12.33
CA ALA A 45 10.31 0.08 11.88
C ALA A 45 9.99 1.19 12.88
N THR A 46 10.15 0.91 14.18
CA THR A 46 9.92 1.90 15.23
C THR A 46 10.97 3.00 15.25
N GLU A 47 12.24 2.65 15.10
CA GLU A 47 13.36 3.58 15.08
C GLU A 47 13.38 4.46 13.83
N LYS A 48 13.08 3.88 12.66
CA LYS A 48 13.29 4.53 11.35
C LYS A 48 12.00 5.00 10.65
N GLY A 49 10.84 4.58 11.15
CA GLY A 49 9.53 5.01 10.68
C GLY A 49 8.93 4.16 9.55
N SER A 50 7.72 4.54 9.12
CA SER A 50 6.87 3.77 8.19
C SER A 50 7.45 3.59 6.78
N GLY A 51 8.41 4.41 6.39
CA GLY A 51 9.16 4.23 5.15
C GLY A 51 9.96 2.92 5.12
N GLU A 52 10.43 2.41 6.26
CA GLU A 52 11.14 1.12 6.31
C GLU A 52 10.18 -0.06 6.19
N VAL A 53 8.97 0.03 6.78
CA VAL A 53 7.90 -0.98 6.59
C VAL A 53 7.62 -1.21 5.11
N MET A 54 7.61 -0.13 4.32
CA MET A 54 7.42 -0.14 2.87
C MET A 54 8.72 -0.45 2.10
N ALA A 55 9.89 -0.10 2.62
CA ALA A 55 11.17 -0.49 2.02
C ALA A 55 11.36 -2.02 2.01
N TYR A 56 10.75 -2.73 2.96
CA TYR A 56 10.69 -4.20 2.96
C TYR A 56 9.86 -4.78 1.79
N LEU A 57 8.81 -4.08 1.34
CA LEU A 57 8.02 -4.41 0.13
C LEU A 57 8.84 -4.19 -1.16
N LEU A 58 9.52 -3.05 -1.26
CA LEU A 58 10.08 -2.54 -2.52
C LEU A 58 11.30 -3.30 -3.05
N PHE A 59 11.92 -4.17 -2.24
CA PHE A 59 13.12 -4.87 -2.68
C PHE A 59 12.85 -5.95 -3.74
N GLU A 60 11.64 -6.50 -3.82
CA GLU A 60 11.29 -7.49 -4.86
C GLU A 60 10.93 -6.81 -6.18
N ALA A 61 10.26 -5.66 -6.10
CA ALA A 61 9.94 -4.83 -7.27
C ALA A 61 11.16 -4.09 -7.85
N ASN A 62 12.17 -3.74 -7.03
CA ASN A 62 13.34 -2.98 -7.49
C ASN A 62 14.66 -3.33 -6.78
N PRO A 63 15.38 -4.39 -7.21
CA PRO A 63 16.63 -4.86 -6.58
C PRO A 63 17.84 -3.92 -6.74
N ARG A 64 17.69 -2.74 -7.37
CA ARG A 64 18.81 -1.82 -7.68
C ARG A 64 19.34 -1.05 -6.48
N ASN A 65 18.61 -0.98 -5.37
CA ASN A 65 18.96 -0.17 -4.20
C ASN A 65 19.59 -0.94 -3.03
N GLY A 66 20.32 -2.03 -3.31
CA GLY A 66 21.58 -2.42 -2.64
C GLY A 66 21.62 -2.74 -1.13
N LYS A 67 20.63 -2.38 -0.32
CA LYS A 67 20.65 -2.67 1.12
C LYS A 67 20.12 -4.09 1.36
N ARG A 68 21.06 -5.00 1.66
CA ARG A 68 20.80 -6.39 2.03
C ARG A 68 20.47 -6.47 3.52
N TYR A 69 19.22 -6.22 3.89
CA TYR A 69 18.77 -6.53 5.25
C TYR A 69 18.29 -8.00 5.32
N PRO A 70 18.49 -8.68 6.47
CA PRO A 70 17.74 -9.90 6.79
C PRO A 70 16.24 -9.61 6.60
N LYS A 71 15.50 -10.55 5.99
CA LYS A 71 14.09 -10.33 5.63
C LYS A 71 13.17 -11.07 6.63
N PRO A 72 12.06 -10.46 7.07
CA PRO A 72 10.98 -11.22 7.70
C PRO A 72 10.35 -12.19 6.70
N THR A 73 9.65 -13.21 7.18
CA THR A 73 8.78 -14.02 6.32
C THR A 73 7.62 -13.17 5.78
N TYR A 74 6.88 -13.66 4.77
CA TYR A 74 5.68 -12.95 4.30
C TYR A 74 4.64 -12.78 5.41
N GLU A 75 4.49 -13.79 6.27
CA GLU A 75 3.55 -13.77 7.41
C GLU A 75 4.00 -12.76 8.49
N ASP A 76 5.29 -12.74 8.83
CA ASP A 76 5.87 -11.74 9.74
C ASP A 76 5.73 -10.32 9.16
N TRP A 77 5.91 -10.17 7.84
CA TRP A 77 5.72 -8.89 7.16
C TRP A 77 4.27 -8.43 7.21
N LEU A 78 3.28 -9.32 7.02
CA LEU A 78 1.87 -8.98 7.17
C LEU A 78 1.55 -8.52 8.59
N THR A 79 2.10 -9.20 9.59
CA THR A 79 1.95 -8.85 11.00
C THR A 79 2.53 -7.45 11.26
N LEU A 80 3.77 -7.22 10.83
CA LEU A 80 4.43 -5.92 10.95
C LEU A 80 3.67 -4.80 10.24
N LEU A 81 3.15 -5.06 9.03
CA LEU A 81 2.36 -4.08 8.29
C LEU A 81 1.07 -3.72 9.05
N GLY A 82 0.39 -4.71 9.63
CA GLY A 82 -0.80 -4.50 10.45
C GLY A 82 -0.52 -3.66 11.70
N ASP A 83 0.56 -3.98 12.42
CA ASP A 83 0.97 -3.30 13.66
C ASP A 83 1.38 -1.85 13.41
N GLN A 84 2.07 -1.60 12.30
CA GLN A 84 2.58 -0.28 11.97
C GLN A 84 1.63 0.53 11.08
N TRP A 85 0.47 -0.02 10.69
CA TRP A 85 -0.44 0.60 9.71
C TRP A 85 -0.82 2.04 10.07
N THR A 86 -1.14 2.30 11.35
CA THR A 86 -1.55 3.64 11.81
C THR A 86 -0.43 4.67 11.64
N ARG A 87 0.84 4.25 11.60
CA ARG A 87 2.02 5.09 11.39
C ARG A 87 2.34 5.30 9.91
N CYS A 88 1.64 4.64 9.00
CA CYS A 88 1.74 4.84 7.55
C CYS A 88 0.86 5.99 7.04
N ASP A 89 0.46 6.93 7.90
CA ASP A 89 -0.45 8.04 7.59
C ASP A 89 0.05 8.96 6.46
N ARG A 90 1.37 9.10 6.31
CA ARG A 90 2.03 9.85 5.23
C ARG A 90 2.44 8.93 4.10
N GLY A 91 1.78 9.06 2.96
CA GLY A 91 2.27 8.50 1.69
C GLY A 91 1.90 7.04 1.44
N ILE A 92 1.05 6.40 2.27
CA ILE A 92 0.53 5.05 1.95
C ILE A 92 -0.09 4.97 0.55
N GLY A 93 -0.74 6.06 0.10
CA GLY A 93 -1.29 6.15 -1.26
C GLY A 93 -0.23 6.13 -2.37
N LEU A 94 1.02 6.48 -2.08
CA LEU A 94 2.13 6.38 -3.04
C LEU A 94 2.58 4.93 -3.25
N PHE A 95 2.41 4.08 -2.23
CA PHE A 95 2.73 2.66 -2.27
C PHE A 95 1.55 1.78 -2.68
N GLN A 96 0.43 2.38 -3.12
CA GLN A 96 -0.76 1.63 -3.50
C GLN A 96 -0.50 0.58 -4.59
N PRO A 97 0.26 0.86 -5.68
CA PRO A 97 0.59 -0.16 -6.68
C PRO A 97 1.36 -1.35 -6.09
N GLU A 98 2.35 -1.08 -5.25
CA GLU A 98 3.18 -2.12 -4.64
C GLU A 98 2.41 -2.93 -3.59
N LEU A 99 1.51 -2.28 -2.85
CA LEU A 99 0.58 -2.97 -1.95
C LEU A 99 -0.42 -3.84 -2.73
N GLN A 100 -0.88 -3.39 -3.90
CA GLN A 100 -1.75 -4.19 -4.77
C GLN A 100 -1.04 -5.42 -5.34
N GLU A 101 0.27 -5.35 -5.57
CA GLU A 101 1.07 -6.49 -6.02
C GLU A 101 1.39 -7.46 -4.88
N ALA A 102 1.65 -6.95 -3.67
CA ALA A 102 2.10 -7.75 -2.53
C ALA A 102 0.97 -8.33 -1.66
N LEU A 103 -0.17 -7.65 -1.55
CA LEU A 103 -1.32 -8.11 -0.78
C LEU A 103 -2.29 -8.90 -1.66
N PRO A 104 -3.01 -9.88 -1.09
CA PRO A 104 -4.08 -10.54 -1.83
C PRO A 104 -5.15 -9.52 -2.22
N HIS A 105 -5.81 -9.74 -3.36
CA HIS A 105 -6.91 -8.86 -3.78
C HIS A 105 -8.19 -9.08 -2.98
N ARG A 106 -8.31 -10.20 -2.27
CA ARG A 106 -9.45 -10.55 -1.42
C ARG A 106 -8.98 -10.78 0.00
N GLY A 107 -9.79 -10.41 0.96
CA GLY A 107 -9.50 -10.63 2.37
C GLY A 107 -10.43 -11.66 3.02
N PRO A 108 -10.39 -11.76 4.36
CA PRO A 108 -9.57 -10.96 5.25
C PRO A 108 -8.10 -11.42 5.31
N VAL A 109 -7.18 -10.47 5.45
CA VAL A 109 -5.77 -10.69 5.77
C VAL A 109 -5.62 -10.67 7.29
N ARG A 110 -5.94 -11.81 7.92
CA ARG A 110 -6.06 -11.95 9.39
C ARG A 110 -4.81 -11.50 10.15
N LEU A 111 -3.63 -11.77 9.60
CA LEU A 111 -2.34 -11.39 10.21
C LEU A 111 -2.15 -9.87 10.33
N MET A 112 -2.87 -9.06 9.56
CA MET A 112 -2.81 -7.60 9.68
C MET A 112 -3.71 -7.03 10.79
N MET A 113 -4.48 -7.88 11.47
CA MET A 113 -5.51 -7.50 12.42
C MET A 113 -5.28 -8.11 13.81
N THR A 114 -5.53 -7.33 14.85
CA THR A 114 -5.65 -7.82 16.22
C THR A 114 -6.90 -8.69 16.40
N ASP A 115 -7.03 -9.37 17.54
CA ASP A 115 -8.22 -10.18 17.84
C ASP A 115 -9.51 -9.34 17.84
N ASP A 116 -9.48 -8.13 18.40
CA ASP A 116 -10.62 -7.20 18.39
C ASP A 116 -10.98 -6.73 16.97
N GLU A 117 -9.98 -6.47 16.14
CA GLU A 117 -10.16 -6.09 14.73
C GLU A 117 -10.72 -7.26 13.91
N ASN A 118 -10.29 -8.48 14.19
CA ASN A 118 -10.83 -9.70 13.59
C ASN A 118 -12.30 -9.93 13.98
N ALA A 119 -12.64 -9.72 15.26
CA ALA A 119 -14.02 -9.79 15.73
C ALA A 119 -14.90 -8.71 15.09
N ALA A 120 -14.38 -7.49 14.93
CA ALA A 120 -15.08 -6.42 14.22
C ALA A 120 -15.30 -6.74 12.75
N TYR A 121 -14.30 -7.30 12.05
CA TYR A 121 -14.47 -7.80 10.69
C TYR A 121 -15.57 -8.87 10.62
N ASP A 122 -15.57 -9.82 11.54
CA ASP A 122 -16.55 -10.91 11.55
C ASP A 122 -17.98 -10.41 11.75
N ALA A 123 -18.16 -9.33 12.51
CA ALA A 123 -19.45 -8.68 12.72
C ALA A 123 -19.96 -7.85 11.51
N LEU A 124 -19.12 -7.57 10.51
CA LEU A 124 -19.53 -6.80 9.33
C LEU A 124 -20.62 -7.53 8.52
N PRO A 125 -21.58 -6.79 7.92
CA PRO A 125 -22.53 -7.36 6.96
C PRO A 125 -21.83 -7.77 5.65
N GLU A 126 -22.52 -8.56 4.82
CA GLU A 126 -21.99 -9.04 3.53
C GLU A 126 -21.64 -7.91 2.55
N VAL A 127 -22.36 -6.79 2.62
CA VAL A 127 -22.04 -5.56 1.86
C VAL A 127 -21.94 -4.42 2.85
N VAL A 128 -20.78 -3.77 2.86
CA VAL A 128 -20.43 -2.74 3.83
C VAL A 128 -20.46 -1.38 3.15
N THR A 129 -21.10 -0.40 3.78
CA THR A 129 -21.00 1.00 3.37
C THR A 129 -19.80 1.64 4.05
N ILE A 130 -18.96 2.31 3.27
CA ILE A 130 -17.70 2.90 3.73
C ILE A 130 -17.57 4.33 3.21
N TYR A 131 -16.78 5.13 3.92
CA TYR A 131 -16.65 6.56 3.69
C TYR A 131 -15.19 6.98 3.59
N ARG A 132 -14.88 7.97 2.76
CA ARG A 132 -13.53 8.53 2.67
C ARG A 132 -13.59 10.03 2.51
N GLY A 133 -12.89 10.74 3.39
CA GLY A 133 -12.61 12.15 3.21
C GLY A 133 -11.41 12.35 2.30
N CYS A 134 -11.56 13.14 1.25
CA CYS A 134 -10.43 13.55 0.41
C CYS A 134 -10.66 14.93 -0.23
N ASP A 135 -9.73 15.32 -1.09
CA ASP A 135 -9.97 16.41 -2.04
C ASP A 135 -10.82 15.88 -3.21
N ALA A 136 -11.85 16.62 -3.62
CA ALA A 136 -12.71 16.24 -4.73
C ALA A 136 -11.92 16.00 -6.04
N ASN A 137 -10.79 16.70 -6.23
CA ASN A 137 -9.95 16.52 -7.40
C ASN A 137 -9.20 15.17 -7.40
N SER A 138 -9.09 14.47 -6.26
CA SER A 138 -8.50 13.13 -6.16
C SER A 138 -9.54 12.00 -6.10
N ALA A 139 -10.83 12.32 -6.24
CA ALA A 139 -11.90 11.33 -6.14
C ALA A 139 -11.91 10.27 -7.26
N SER A 140 -11.23 10.52 -8.39
CA SER A 140 -11.08 9.57 -9.50
C SER A 140 -10.13 8.40 -9.20
N LEU A 141 -9.23 8.57 -8.24
CA LEU A 141 -8.33 7.52 -7.74
C LEU A 141 -8.46 7.47 -6.21
N PRO A 142 -9.60 6.99 -5.71
CA PRO A 142 -9.85 6.95 -4.28
C PRO A 142 -8.91 5.90 -3.69
N GLY A 143 -7.97 6.35 -2.85
CA GLY A 143 -6.99 5.46 -2.22
C GLY A 143 -7.63 4.38 -1.34
N ILE A 144 -6.80 3.62 -0.63
CA ILE A 144 -7.20 2.32 -0.06
C ILE A 144 -7.81 2.37 1.34
N CYS A 145 -7.64 3.49 2.04
CA CYS A 145 -8.15 3.72 3.40
C CYS A 145 -9.56 4.32 3.37
N TRP A 146 -10.50 3.68 4.05
CA TRP A 146 -11.87 4.11 4.21
C TRP A 146 -12.26 4.01 5.68
N SER A 147 -13.37 4.60 6.09
CA SER A 147 -13.90 4.52 7.45
C SER A 147 -15.32 3.98 7.42
N LEU A 148 -15.71 3.20 8.43
CA LEU A 148 -17.11 2.84 8.69
C LEU A 148 -17.91 4.04 9.23
N ASN A 149 -17.22 5.03 9.79
CA ASN A 149 -17.81 6.20 10.40
C ASN A 149 -17.77 7.39 9.44
N LYS A 150 -18.96 7.79 8.96
CA LYS A 150 -19.11 8.93 8.05
C LYS A 150 -18.61 10.25 8.66
N ASP A 151 -18.87 10.47 9.94
CA ASP A 151 -18.45 11.69 10.62
C ASP A 151 -16.92 11.74 10.70
N VAL A 152 -16.24 10.63 11.01
CA VAL A 152 -14.77 10.55 10.93
C VAL A 152 -14.28 10.90 9.53
N ALA A 153 -14.82 10.25 8.49
CA ALA A 153 -14.44 10.52 7.10
C ALA A 153 -14.64 11.98 6.69
N ASN A 154 -15.70 12.64 7.18
CA ASN A 154 -15.97 14.05 6.91
C ASN A 154 -14.88 15.00 7.40
N LEU A 155 -14.11 14.61 8.41
CA LEU A 155 -13.08 15.44 9.04
C LEU A 155 -11.74 15.37 8.32
N HIS A 156 -11.41 14.22 7.73
CA HIS A 156 -10.11 13.99 7.08
C HIS A 156 -9.68 15.12 6.12
N PRO A 157 -10.52 15.66 5.23
CA PRO A 157 -10.10 16.69 4.28
C PRO A 157 -9.63 17.98 4.96
N PHE A 158 -10.10 18.25 6.18
CA PHE A 158 -9.81 19.46 6.95
C PHE A 158 -8.59 19.33 7.86
N LEU A 159 -8.04 18.12 8.06
CA LEU A 159 -6.84 17.97 8.87
C LEU A 159 -5.65 18.69 8.21
N SER A 160 -4.82 19.31 9.05
CA SER A 160 -3.69 20.15 8.64
C SER A 160 -2.67 19.42 7.75
N ARG A 161 -2.63 18.08 7.81
CA ARG A 161 -1.79 17.20 7.00
C ARG A 161 -2.33 16.92 5.59
N PHE A 162 -3.63 17.10 5.33
CA PHE A 162 -4.24 16.81 4.03
C PHE A 162 -4.58 18.09 3.23
N ARG A 163 -5.02 19.17 3.90
CA ARG A 163 -5.32 20.49 3.30
C ARG A 163 -6.05 20.40 1.95
N ALA A 164 -7.18 19.71 1.91
CA ALA A 164 -7.98 19.62 0.70
C ALA A 164 -8.41 21.03 0.24
N LYS A 165 -8.17 21.35 -1.04
CA LYS A 165 -8.65 22.57 -1.70
C LYS A 165 -10.15 22.50 -1.95
N LYS A 166 -10.66 21.29 -2.23
CA LYS A 166 -12.09 21.01 -2.38
C LYS A 166 -12.48 19.85 -1.45
N PRO A 167 -12.70 20.10 -0.15
CA PRO A 167 -13.09 19.07 0.81
C PRO A 167 -14.31 18.28 0.35
N ALA A 168 -14.19 16.95 0.27
CA ALA A 168 -15.27 16.06 -0.14
C ALA A 168 -15.30 14.78 0.69
N VAL A 169 -16.50 14.20 0.79
CA VAL A 169 -16.75 12.87 1.36
C VAL A 169 -17.29 11.96 0.27
N LEU A 170 -16.59 10.86 0.08
CA LEU A 170 -16.99 9.77 -0.78
C LEU A 170 -17.80 8.78 0.06
N THR A 171 -18.90 8.30 -0.51
CA THR A 171 -19.63 7.13 0.00
C THR A 171 -19.48 6.01 -1.02
N ALA A 172 -19.01 4.86 -0.56
CA ALA A 172 -18.79 3.68 -1.37
C ALA A 172 -19.43 2.45 -0.71
N CYS A 173 -19.57 1.39 -1.49
CA CYS A 173 -19.94 0.07 -0.99
C CYS A 173 -18.83 -0.92 -1.34
N VAL A 174 -18.63 -1.93 -0.50
CA VAL A 174 -17.68 -3.01 -0.74
C VAL A 174 -18.25 -4.32 -0.20
N PRO A 175 -18.22 -5.43 -0.96
CA PRO A 175 -18.55 -6.73 -0.40
C PRO A 175 -17.50 -7.16 0.63
N LYS A 176 -17.92 -7.78 1.72
CA LYS A 176 -17.07 -8.15 2.87
C LYS A 176 -15.79 -8.92 2.48
N HIS A 177 -15.89 -9.83 1.51
CA HIS A 177 -14.76 -10.63 1.02
C HIS A 177 -13.71 -9.83 0.22
N TRP A 178 -13.99 -8.56 -0.13
CA TRP A 178 -13.04 -7.64 -0.75
C TRP A 178 -12.39 -6.68 0.26
N ILE A 179 -12.77 -6.74 1.54
CA ILE A 179 -12.11 -6.00 2.62
C ILE A 179 -10.89 -6.80 3.06
N LEU A 180 -9.72 -6.17 3.03
CA LEU A 180 -8.45 -6.79 3.41
C LEU A 180 -8.27 -6.79 4.92
N ALA A 181 -8.55 -5.67 5.58
CA ALA A 181 -8.41 -5.55 7.02
C ALA A 181 -9.30 -4.43 7.58
N VAL A 182 -9.62 -4.55 8.86
CA VAL A 182 -10.27 -3.54 9.71
C VAL A 182 -9.21 -3.05 10.69
N LYS A 183 -9.05 -1.73 10.85
CA LYS A 183 -8.19 -1.15 11.88
C LYS A 183 -9.01 -0.29 12.84
N LEU A 184 -9.02 -0.68 14.11
CA LEU A 184 -9.77 0.03 15.16
C LEU A 184 -8.91 1.08 15.88
N GLY A 185 -7.61 1.11 15.57
CA GLY A 185 -6.69 2.14 16.04
C GLY A 185 -7.18 3.56 15.74
N ARG A 186 -6.83 4.52 16.60
CA ARG A 186 -7.23 5.94 16.51
C ARG A 186 -8.73 6.22 16.49
N LYS A 187 -9.58 5.22 16.79
CA LYS A 187 -11.05 5.33 16.72
C LYS A 187 -11.56 5.74 15.33
N GLU A 188 -10.81 5.40 14.28
CA GLU A 188 -11.17 5.74 12.89
C GLU A 188 -12.11 4.69 12.26
N GLU A 189 -12.21 3.49 12.85
CA GLU A 189 -12.94 2.35 12.30
C GLU A 189 -12.58 2.13 10.82
N GLU A 190 -11.28 2.02 10.56
CA GLU A 190 -10.71 2.04 9.23
C GLU A 190 -10.94 0.71 8.50
N ILE A 191 -11.30 0.79 7.22
CA ILE A 191 -11.42 -0.31 6.27
C ILE A 191 -10.34 -0.16 5.21
N ILE A 192 -9.56 -1.22 5.00
CA ILE A 192 -8.53 -1.30 3.95
C ILE A 192 -9.08 -2.15 2.80
N THR A 193 -9.21 -1.56 1.62
CA THR A 193 -9.68 -2.27 0.41
C THR A 193 -9.19 -1.62 -0.88
N PHE A 194 -9.01 -2.43 -1.93
CA PHE A 194 -8.75 -1.97 -3.29
C PHE A 194 -10.02 -1.88 -4.16
N ALA A 195 -11.17 -2.35 -3.67
CA ALA A 195 -12.35 -2.61 -4.48
C ALA A 195 -13.58 -1.79 -4.05
N ALA A 196 -13.34 -0.59 -3.51
CA ALA A 196 -14.41 0.31 -3.13
C ALA A 196 -15.19 0.80 -4.37
N ASP A 197 -16.49 0.52 -4.41
CA ASP A 197 -17.39 0.97 -5.47
C ASP A 197 -18.06 2.28 -5.05
N VAL A 198 -17.48 3.40 -5.51
CA VAL A 198 -17.93 4.75 -5.14
C VAL A 198 -19.30 5.03 -5.73
N LYS A 199 -20.27 5.28 -4.85
CA LYS A 199 -21.66 5.58 -5.22
C LYS A 199 -21.94 7.07 -5.25
N MET A 200 -21.22 7.84 -4.44
CA MET A 200 -21.54 9.24 -4.24
C MET A 200 -20.35 10.05 -3.78
N ILE A 201 -20.30 11.30 -4.23
CA ILE A 201 -19.35 12.32 -3.79
C ILE A 201 -20.17 13.52 -3.32
N ARG A 202 -19.92 14.00 -2.11
CA ARG A 202 -20.54 15.23 -1.58
C ARG A 202 -19.46 16.17 -1.04
N PRO A 203 -19.71 17.49 -1.03
CA PRO A 203 -18.88 18.40 -0.24
C PRO A 203 -18.81 17.93 1.22
N ALA A 204 -17.63 18.04 1.83
CA ALA A 204 -17.48 17.80 3.25
C ALA A 204 -18.09 18.96 4.03
N ASP A 205 -18.73 18.66 5.14
CA ASP A 205 -19.43 19.63 6.00
C ASP A 205 -18.45 20.18 7.06
N PRO A 206 -18.06 21.47 7.00
CA PRO A 206 -17.15 22.05 7.98
C PRO A 206 -17.78 22.23 9.37
N ASP A 207 -19.11 22.31 9.47
CA ASP A 207 -19.82 22.55 10.73
C ASP A 207 -19.93 21.27 11.57
N ARG A 208 -19.70 20.11 10.96
CA ARG A 208 -19.53 18.80 11.63
C ARG A 208 -18.14 18.59 12.23
N ALA A 209 -17.22 19.57 12.09
CA ALA A 209 -15.86 19.47 12.59
C ALA A 209 -15.74 19.55 14.13
N ASP A 210 -16.74 20.12 14.79
CA ASP A 210 -16.83 20.24 16.23
C ASP A 210 -16.96 18.89 16.97
N VAL A 211 -17.51 17.86 16.31
CA VAL A 211 -17.63 16.49 16.83
C VAL A 211 -16.25 15.91 17.20
N TYR A 212 -15.17 16.35 16.56
CA TYR A 212 -13.78 15.98 16.88
C TYR A 212 -13.40 16.28 18.35
N ARG A 213 -13.87 17.41 18.90
CA ARG A 213 -13.62 17.78 20.31
C ARG A 213 -14.36 16.86 21.28
N ALA A 214 -15.50 16.32 20.88
CA ALA A 214 -16.29 15.39 21.69
C ALA A 214 -15.77 13.94 21.65
N ILE A 215 -15.21 13.49 20.51
CA ILE A 215 -14.71 12.11 20.34
C ILE A 215 -13.27 11.93 20.88
N GLY A 216 -12.61 13.03 21.26
CA GLY A 216 -11.33 13.01 21.97
C GLY A 216 -10.11 12.78 21.08
N ILE A 217 -10.22 13.08 19.79
CA ILE A 217 -9.04 13.15 18.93
C ILE A 217 -8.45 14.56 19.14
N ARG A 218 -7.19 14.66 19.57
CA ARG A 218 -6.51 15.94 19.86
C ARG A 218 -5.37 16.16 18.87
N GLU A 219 -5.64 16.74 17.70
CA GLU A 219 -4.59 17.30 16.82
C GLU A 219 -4.89 18.72 16.30
N ALA A 220 -6.00 19.35 16.71
CA ALA A 220 -6.39 20.67 16.20
C ALA A 220 -5.82 21.87 16.99
N GLU A 221 -5.33 21.67 18.22
CA GLU A 221 -4.96 22.79 19.11
C GLU A 221 -3.45 23.13 19.10
N GLU A 222 -2.58 22.26 18.58
CA GLU A 222 -1.13 22.51 18.63
C GLU A 222 -0.59 23.43 17.52
N ASN A 223 -1.40 23.83 16.52
CA ASN A 223 -0.92 24.67 15.41
C ASN A 223 -1.69 25.97 15.15
N GLY A 224 -2.48 26.46 16.13
CA GLY A 224 -2.90 27.88 16.18
C GLY A 224 -3.63 28.44 14.95
N GLY A 225 -4.31 27.61 14.16
CA GLY A 225 -5.10 28.05 13.02
C GLY A 225 -6.55 28.31 13.42
N ASP A 226 -6.92 29.58 13.61
CA ASP A 226 -8.29 29.99 13.89
C ASP A 226 -9.23 29.63 12.72
N LEU A 227 -9.98 28.53 12.90
CA LEU A 227 -11.01 28.04 11.98
C LEU A 227 -12.19 29.01 11.81
N ARG A 228 -12.28 30.11 12.58
CA ARG A 228 -13.36 31.11 12.46
C ARG A 228 -13.09 32.19 11.41
N SER A 229 -11.90 32.22 10.81
CA SER A 229 -11.48 33.33 9.92
C SER A 229 -11.85 33.18 8.44
N GLN A 230 -12.48 32.08 8.01
CA GLN A 230 -12.86 31.88 6.61
C GLN A 230 -14.39 31.78 6.42
N ARG A 231 -15.10 32.87 6.74
CA ARG A 231 -16.41 33.11 6.11
C ARG A 231 -16.17 33.77 4.75
N PRO A 232 -16.74 33.27 3.64
CA PRO A 232 -16.74 34.02 2.40
C PRO A 232 -17.58 35.28 2.60
N SER A 233 -16.96 36.44 2.36
CA SER A 233 -17.68 37.71 2.30
C SER A 233 -18.58 37.65 1.06
N LEU A 234 -19.89 37.58 1.28
CA LEU A 234 -20.87 37.81 0.22
C LEU A 234 -20.80 39.29 -0.19
N MET A 235 -20.33 39.53 -1.41
CA MET A 235 -20.62 40.70 -2.24
C MET A 235 -20.94 40.21 -3.65
#